data_AF-A0A229RUD9-F1
#
_entry.id   AF-A0A229RUD9-F1
#
_cell.length_a   1.000
_cell.length_b   1.000
_cell.length_c   1.000
_cell.angle_alpha   90.00
_cell.angle_beta   90.00
_cell.angle_gamma   90.00
#
_symmetry.space_group_name_H-M   'P 1'
#
loop_
_entity.id
_entity.type
_entity.pdbx_description
1 polymer ?
#
loop_
_entity_poly.entity_id
_entity_poly.type
_entity_poly.pdbx_seq_one_letter_code
_entity_poly.pdbx_strand_id
1 'polypeptide(L)'
;MTRTIGATTQAPPYAGAPVVRAPLPVTVVAGDPCTTALTPGQVRQMLGVEVRGRLGPEETPGPTCWWGNPVTARMIRVAFGTKDRWGVSAAYPSPAPGRGWVWRELEVGGFPAVAATRDPAWQCTVIVGLADDVAVEVSRVGWPEDSQDVCLAAERAAGLVVATLVKRARR
;
A
#
# COMPACT_ATOMS: atom_id res chain seq x y z
N MET A 1 -46.44 -2.60 -4.03
CA MET A 1 -45.37 -2.84 -5.02
C MET A 1 -44.04 -2.68 -4.32
N THR A 2 -43.39 -3.77 -3.94
CA THR A 2 -42.13 -3.76 -3.19
C THR A 2 -40.98 -3.65 -4.19
N ARG A 3 -40.28 -2.51 -4.18
CA ARG A 3 -39.15 -2.26 -5.09
C ARG A 3 -37.90 -2.88 -4.46
N THR A 4 -37.55 -4.09 -4.89
CA THR A 4 -36.26 -4.70 -4.57
C THR A 4 -35.17 -3.92 -5.31
N ILE A 5 -34.45 -3.05 -4.60
CA ILE A 5 -33.23 -2.44 -5.12
C ILE A 5 -32.17 -3.53 -5.06
N GLY A 6 -31.90 -4.17 -6.21
CA GLY A 6 -30.72 -5.01 -6.34
C GLY A 6 -29.50 -4.13 -6.17
N ALA A 7 -28.79 -4.27 -5.05
CA ALA A 7 -27.45 -3.72 -4.92
C ALA A 7 -26.56 -4.43 -5.94
N THR A 8 -26.23 -3.77 -7.05
CA THR A 8 -25.19 -4.23 -7.95
C THR A 8 -23.87 -4.13 -7.18
N THR A 9 -23.38 -5.24 -6.64
CA THR A 9 -22.02 -5.31 -6.09
C THR A 9 -21.06 -5.06 -7.25
N GLN A 10 -20.49 -3.86 -7.32
CA GLN A 10 -19.54 -3.49 -8.36
C GLN A 10 -18.23 -4.23 -8.12
N ALA A 11 -17.87 -5.15 -9.02
CA ALA A 11 -16.59 -5.83 -8.98
C ALA A 11 -15.47 -4.87 -9.43
N PRO A 12 -14.31 -4.85 -8.75
CA PRO A 12 -13.11 -4.16 -9.23
C PRO A 12 -12.62 -4.69 -10.59
N PRO A 13 -11.90 -3.87 -11.38
CA PRO A 13 -11.57 -2.48 -11.09
C PRO A 13 -12.75 -1.53 -11.37
N TYR A 14 -12.85 -0.44 -10.61
CA TYR A 14 -13.94 0.55 -10.77
C TYR A 14 -13.48 2.01 -10.59
N ALA A 15 -14.39 2.95 -10.89
CA ALA A 15 -14.18 4.40 -10.74
C ALA A 15 -12.93 4.95 -11.47
N GLY A 16 -12.53 4.31 -12.57
CA GLY A 16 -11.38 4.70 -13.38
C GLY A 16 -10.08 3.97 -13.02
N ALA A 17 -10.10 3.06 -12.03
CA ALA A 17 -8.95 2.25 -11.68
C ALA A 17 -8.45 1.40 -12.88
N PRO A 18 -7.13 1.36 -13.14
CA PRO A 18 -6.56 0.51 -14.19
C PRO A 18 -6.72 -0.99 -13.88
N VAL A 19 -6.91 -1.79 -14.92
CA VAL A 19 -6.85 -3.26 -14.86
C VAL A 19 -5.42 -3.73 -14.59
N VAL A 20 -5.25 -4.75 -13.74
CA VAL A 20 -3.97 -5.39 -13.49
C VAL A 20 -3.70 -6.45 -14.56
N ARG A 21 -2.75 -6.16 -15.47
CA ARG A 21 -2.46 -7.02 -16.64
C ARG A 21 -1.85 -8.38 -16.31
N ALA A 22 -1.09 -8.47 -15.22
CA ALA A 22 -0.38 -9.69 -14.80
C ALA A 22 -0.64 -9.95 -13.32
N PRO A 23 -1.85 -10.41 -12.95
CA PRO A 23 -2.24 -10.51 -11.55
C PRO A 23 -1.39 -11.55 -10.79
N LEU A 24 -1.05 -11.23 -9.54
CA LEU A 24 -0.48 -12.18 -8.60
C LEU A 24 -1.60 -12.98 -7.90
N PRO A 25 -1.36 -14.25 -7.53
CA PRO A 25 -2.32 -15.01 -6.76
C PRO A 25 -2.50 -14.40 -5.36
N VAL A 26 -3.73 -14.41 -4.84
CA VAL A 26 -4.06 -13.85 -3.50
C VAL A 26 -3.17 -14.41 -2.37
N THR A 27 -2.64 -15.62 -2.52
CA THR A 27 -1.78 -16.27 -1.53
C THR A 27 -0.47 -15.52 -1.25
N VAL A 28 -0.07 -14.58 -2.12
CA VAL A 28 1.10 -13.72 -1.87
C VAL A 28 0.88 -12.77 -0.69
N VAL A 29 -0.36 -12.36 -0.43
CA VAL A 29 -0.75 -11.46 0.67
C VAL A 29 -1.44 -12.21 1.83
N ALA A 30 -1.23 -13.53 1.93
CA ALA A 30 -1.72 -14.33 3.06
C ALA A 30 -0.72 -14.35 4.22
N GLY A 31 -1.23 -14.36 5.45
CA GLY A 31 -0.44 -14.48 6.68
C GLY A 31 0.04 -13.14 7.25
N ASP A 32 1.16 -13.18 7.98
CA ASP A 32 1.70 -12.04 8.72
C ASP A 32 2.62 -11.17 7.82
N PRO A 33 2.24 -9.91 7.52
CA PRO A 33 3.10 -8.99 6.75
C PRO A 33 4.44 -8.69 7.43
N CYS A 34 4.55 -8.79 8.76
CA CYS A 34 5.81 -8.56 9.47
C CYS A 34 6.91 -9.56 9.13
N THR A 35 6.53 -10.77 8.70
CA THR A 35 7.49 -11.83 8.33
C THR A 35 7.61 -12.02 6.83
N THR A 36 6.70 -11.45 6.04
CA THR A 36 6.56 -11.76 4.61
C THR A 36 6.66 -10.55 3.67
N ALA A 37 6.43 -9.31 4.14
CA ALA A 37 6.43 -8.14 3.28
C ALA A 37 7.85 -7.57 3.05
N LEU A 38 8.65 -7.49 4.11
CA LEU A 38 10.01 -6.95 4.08
C LEU A 38 10.98 -7.87 4.81
N THR A 39 12.17 -8.04 4.24
CA THR A 39 13.30 -8.69 4.93
C THR A 39 13.97 -7.73 5.92
N PRO A 40 14.68 -8.23 6.95
CA PRO A 40 15.42 -7.37 7.88
C PRO A 40 16.40 -6.41 7.19
N GLY A 41 17.07 -6.89 6.12
CA GLY A 41 17.97 -6.06 5.30
C GLY A 41 17.25 -4.92 4.57
N GLN A 42 16.05 -5.15 4.04
CA GLN A 42 15.23 -4.10 3.43
C GLN A 42 14.71 -3.09 4.46
N VAL A 43 14.38 -3.54 5.68
CA VAL A 43 14.01 -2.63 6.79
C VAL A 43 15.19 -1.72 7.13
N ARG A 44 16.38 -2.29 7.30
CA ARG A 44 17.61 -1.52 7.55
C ARG A 44 17.92 -0.53 6.42
N GLN A 45 17.74 -0.94 5.16
CA GLN A 45 17.91 -0.06 4.01
C GLN A 45 16.99 1.17 4.08
N MET A 46 15.73 0.99 4.51
CA MET A 46 14.72 2.05 4.46
C MET A 46 14.64 2.92 5.72
N LEU A 47 15.05 2.38 6.88
CA LEU A 47 15.00 3.05 8.19
C LEU A 47 16.37 3.39 8.77
N GLY A 48 17.47 2.91 8.16
CA GLY A 48 18.84 3.05 8.68
C GLY A 48 19.14 2.14 9.88
N VAL A 49 18.17 1.36 10.36
CA VAL A 49 18.28 0.46 11.50
C VAL A 49 17.49 -0.81 11.23
N GLU A 50 18.01 -1.94 11.68
CA GLU A 50 17.25 -3.19 11.70
C GLU A 50 16.34 -3.20 12.92
N VAL A 51 15.03 -3.23 12.69
CA VAL A 51 14.02 -3.30 13.75
C VAL A 51 13.03 -4.42 13.42
N ARG A 52 12.49 -5.06 14.46
CA ARG A 52 11.43 -6.05 14.28
C ARG A 52 10.13 -5.34 13.93
N GLY A 53 9.39 -5.94 13.00
CA GLY A 53 8.03 -5.51 12.69
C GLY A 53 7.10 -5.80 13.86
N ARG A 54 6.12 -4.93 14.06
CA ARG A 54 5.03 -5.12 15.00
C ARG A 54 3.72 -5.17 14.25
N LEU A 55 2.94 -6.24 14.48
CA LEU A 55 1.57 -6.32 13.99
C LEU A 55 0.75 -5.16 14.56
N GLY A 56 0.07 -4.45 13.67
CA GLY A 56 -0.95 -3.48 14.03
C GLY A 56 -2.25 -4.16 14.46
N PRO A 57 -3.21 -3.40 15.01
CA PRO A 57 -4.58 -3.88 15.18
C PRO A 57 -5.16 -4.33 13.83
N GLU A 58 -6.10 -5.26 13.88
CA GLU A 58 -6.69 -5.82 12.68
C GLU A 58 -7.72 -4.86 12.08
N GLU A 59 -7.28 -3.98 11.21
CA GLU A 59 -8.09 -2.91 10.61
C GLU A 59 -8.33 -3.17 9.11
N THR A 60 -9.15 -2.32 8.48
CA THR A 60 -9.17 -2.20 7.02
C THR A 60 -7.84 -1.59 6.55
N PRO A 61 -7.18 -2.14 5.51
CA PRO A 61 -7.72 -3.11 4.55
C PRO A 61 -7.38 -4.59 4.84
N GLY A 62 -6.73 -4.89 5.97
CA GLY A 62 -6.37 -6.24 6.41
C GLY A 62 -5.15 -6.27 7.33
N PRO A 63 -4.48 -7.44 7.47
CA PRO A 63 -3.28 -7.57 8.31
C PRO A 63 -2.25 -6.50 7.99
N THR A 64 -1.74 -5.84 9.03
CA THR A 64 -0.85 -4.69 8.90
C THR A 64 0.38 -4.86 9.77
N CYS A 65 1.56 -4.55 9.23
CA CYS A 65 2.80 -4.48 9.98
C CYS A 65 3.38 -3.07 10.00
N TRP A 66 4.02 -2.74 11.12
CA TRP A 66 4.73 -1.49 11.35
C TRP A 66 6.20 -1.74 11.69
N TRP A 67 7.09 -0.97 11.08
CA TRP A 67 8.49 -0.85 11.47
C TRP A 67 8.78 0.61 11.79
N GLY A 68 9.40 0.88 12.93
CA GLY A 68 9.72 2.24 13.36
C GLY A 68 11.16 2.35 13.84
N ASN A 69 11.86 3.38 13.38
CA ASN A 69 13.17 3.73 13.93
C ASN A 69 12.96 4.50 15.24
N PRO A 70 13.40 3.97 16.41
CA PRO A 70 13.15 4.59 17.70
C PRO A 70 13.91 5.90 17.92
N VAL A 71 14.93 6.18 17.10
CA VAL A 71 15.77 7.39 17.20
C VAL A 71 15.21 8.51 16.31
N THR A 72 14.80 8.19 15.08
CA THR A 72 14.36 9.19 14.10
C THR A 72 12.84 9.31 13.99
N ALA A 73 12.08 8.46 14.69
CA ALA A 73 10.63 8.33 14.59
C ALA A 73 10.10 8.04 13.16
N ARG A 74 10.97 7.75 12.19
CA ARG A 74 10.59 7.33 10.84
C ARG A 74 9.93 5.96 10.88
N MET A 75 8.83 5.80 10.15
CA MET A 75 8.11 4.53 10.10
C MET A 75 7.82 4.05 8.68
N ILE A 76 7.62 2.74 8.58
CA ILE A 76 7.06 2.05 7.43
C ILE A 76 5.84 1.27 7.92
N ARG A 77 4.72 1.42 7.22
CA ARG A 77 3.54 0.58 7.36
C ARG A 77 3.40 -0.25 6.10
N VAL A 78 3.10 -1.54 6.23
CA VAL A 78 2.64 -2.37 5.11
C VAL A 78 1.35 -3.06 5.52
N ALA A 79 0.29 -2.87 4.73
CA ALA A 79 -0.99 -3.53 4.93
C ALA A 79 -1.38 -4.38 3.71
N PHE A 80 -1.81 -5.60 3.97
CA PHE A 80 -2.34 -6.49 2.95
C PHE A 80 -3.84 -6.24 2.79
N GLY A 81 -4.23 -5.74 1.61
CA GLY A 81 -5.61 -5.37 1.30
C GLY A 81 -6.46 -6.58 0.92
N THR A 82 -6.79 -7.40 1.92
CA THR A 82 -7.50 -8.67 1.75
C THR A 82 -8.94 -8.66 2.25
N LYS A 83 -9.34 -7.70 3.11
CA LYS A 83 -10.70 -7.64 3.67
C LYS A 83 -11.73 -7.13 2.68
N ASP A 84 -11.48 -5.95 2.10
CA ASP A 84 -12.48 -5.28 1.25
C ASP A 84 -12.44 -5.77 -0.20
N ARG A 85 -11.31 -6.39 -0.62
CA ARG A 85 -11.10 -6.93 -1.97
C ARG A 85 -11.31 -5.88 -3.07
N TRP A 86 -10.85 -4.65 -2.87
CA TRP A 86 -11.03 -3.56 -3.84
C TRP A 86 -9.86 -3.37 -4.81
N GLY A 87 -8.73 -4.04 -4.56
CA GLY A 87 -7.49 -3.80 -5.30
C GLY A 87 -7.10 -2.33 -5.29
N VAL A 88 -6.56 -1.83 -6.41
CA VAL A 88 -6.20 -0.40 -6.52
C VAL A 88 -7.43 0.51 -6.57
N SER A 89 -8.63 -0.02 -6.80
CA SER A 89 -9.88 0.76 -6.81
C SER A 89 -10.19 1.39 -5.45
N ALA A 90 -9.59 0.91 -4.36
CA ALA A 90 -9.65 1.55 -3.05
C ALA A 90 -9.11 2.99 -3.06
N ALA A 91 -8.26 3.33 -4.03
CA ALA A 91 -7.66 4.66 -4.19
C ALA A 91 -8.47 5.59 -5.11
N TYR A 92 -9.59 5.11 -5.67
CA TYR A 92 -10.41 5.82 -6.66
C TYR A 92 -11.80 6.15 -6.12
N PRO A 93 -12.46 7.22 -6.62
CA PRO A 93 -11.95 8.17 -7.61
C PRO A 93 -10.85 9.09 -7.04
N SER A 94 -10.07 9.71 -7.93
CA SER A 94 -9.09 10.72 -7.51
C SER A 94 -9.77 11.85 -6.72
N PRO A 95 -9.16 12.36 -5.63
CA PRO A 95 -9.71 13.47 -4.88
C PRO A 95 -9.80 14.74 -5.74
N ALA A 96 -10.76 15.61 -5.43
CA ALA A 96 -10.90 16.90 -6.11
C ALA A 96 -9.65 17.79 -5.89
N PRO A 97 -9.17 18.51 -6.92
CA PRO A 97 -8.05 19.45 -6.80
C PRO A 97 -8.27 20.49 -5.69
N GLY A 98 -7.20 20.88 -4.99
CA GLY A 98 -7.22 22.00 -4.03
C GLY A 98 -7.56 21.66 -2.58
N ARG A 99 -7.80 20.40 -2.22
CA ARG A 99 -8.05 19.98 -0.82
C ARG A 99 -6.76 19.76 0.01
N GLY A 100 -5.61 20.22 -0.47
CA GLY A 100 -4.30 19.90 0.10
C GLY A 100 -3.93 18.42 -0.06
N TRP A 101 -4.60 17.69 -0.97
CA TRP A 101 -4.26 16.31 -1.32
C TRP A 101 -3.34 16.32 -2.53
N VAL A 102 -2.25 15.56 -2.43
CA VAL A 102 -1.47 15.13 -3.58
C VAL A 102 -1.88 13.70 -3.85
N TRP A 103 -2.37 13.45 -5.06
CA TRP A 103 -2.76 12.12 -5.54
C TRP A 103 -2.22 11.99 -6.95
N ARG A 104 -1.56 10.87 -7.23
CA ARG A 104 -1.06 10.59 -8.58
C ARG A 104 -0.98 9.11 -8.84
N GLU A 105 -1.29 8.75 -10.07
CA GLU A 105 -1.02 7.41 -10.59
C GLU A 105 0.48 7.21 -10.79
N LEU A 106 0.91 5.96 -10.70
CA LEU A 106 2.25 5.49 -11.02
C LEU A 106 2.24 3.99 -11.28
N GLU A 107 3.41 3.46 -11.61
CA GLU A 107 3.63 2.03 -11.70
C GLU A 107 4.69 1.60 -10.67
N VAL A 108 4.45 0.49 -9.99
CA VAL A 108 5.41 -0.12 -9.06
C VAL A 108 5.65 -1.56 -9.48
N GLY A 109 6.82 -1.83 -10.06
CA GLY A 109 7.21 -3.19 -10.44
C GLY A 109 6.31 -3.83 -11.50
N GLY A 110 5.74 -3.06 -12.43
CA GLY A 110 4.81 -3.55 -13.45
C GLY A 110 3.34 -3.49 -13.05
N PHE A 111 3.02 -3.06 -11.82
CA PHE A 111 1.65 -3.02 -11.29
C PHE A 111 1.12 -1.58 -11.20
N PRO A 112 -0.17 -1.35 -11.52
CA PRO A 112 -0.78 -0.04 -11.35
C PRO A 112 -0.81 0.33 -9.86
N ALA A 113 -0.48 1.57 -9.57
CA ALA A 113 -0.43 2.09 -8.22
C ALA A 113 -0.89 3.54 -8.15
N VAL A 114 -1.20 3.96 -6.93
CA VAL A 114 -1.50 5.36 -6.59
C VAL A 114 -0.63 5.77 -5.42
N ALA A 115 0.03 6.92 -5.52
CA ALA A 115 0.68 7.58 -4.40
C ALA A 115 -0.22 8.73 -3.93
N ALA A 116 -0.51 8.73 -2.63
CA ALA A 116 -1.33 9.75 -2.01
C ALA A 116 -0.68 10.30 -0.74
N THR A 117 -0.64 11.62 -0.63
CA THR A 117 -0.27 12.36 0.58
C THR A 117 -1.20 13.56 0.78
N ARG A 118 -1.15 14.17 1.96
CA ARG A 118 -1.91 15.36 2.29
C ARG A 118 -1.00 16.34 3.02
N ASP A 119 -1.17 17.63 2.77
CA ASP A 119 -0.45 18.68 3.48
C ASP A 119 -0.84 18.76 4.96
N PRO A 120 0.13 18.95 5.88
CA PRO A 120 1.57 18.88 5.62
C PRO A 120 2.00 17.43 5.31
N ALA A 121 2.85 17.23 4.30
CA ALA A 121 3.23 15.92 3.78
C ALA A 121 4.20 15.14 4.71
N TRP A 122 3.74 14.79 5.92
CA TRP A 122 4.48 13.96 6.88
C TRP A 122 4.23 12.45 6.70
N GLN A 123 3.22 12.10 5.90
CA GLN A 123 2.99 10.72 5.48
C GLN A 123 2.70 10.62 3.99
N CYS A 124 3.09 9.52 3.36
CA CYS A 124 2.61 9.16 2.03
C CYS A 124 2.29 7.67 1.99
N THR A 125 1.17 7.33 1.34
CA THR A 125 0.75 5.96 1.14
C THR A 125 0.75 5.66 -0.35
N VAL A 126 1.40 4.55 -0.71
CA VAL A 126 1.36 3.97 -2.05
C VAL A 126 0.48 2.73 -2.00
N ILE A 127 -0.61 2.73 -2.77
CA ILE A 127 -1.53 1.60 -2.92
C ILE A 127 -1.19 0.93 -4.25
N VAL A 128 -0.74 -0.32 -4.22
CA VAL A 128 -0.37 -1.09 -5.42
C VAL A 128 -1.40 -2.19 -5.67
N GLY A 129 -2.01 -2.21 -6.85
CA GLY A 129 -2.91 -3.28 -7.28
C GLY A 129 -2.13 -4.50 -7.76
N LEU A 130 -2.12 -5.57 -6.98
CA LEU A 130 -1.46 -6.84 -7.33
C LEU A 130 -2.37 -7.75 -8.16
N ALA A 131 -3.68 -7.56 -8.05
CA ALA A 131 -4.74 -8.06 -8.93
C ALA A 131 -5.88 -7.04 -8.90
N ASP A 132 -6.91 -7.19 -9.74
CA ASP A 132 -8.02 -6.24 -9.78
C ASP A 132 -8.69 -6.05 -8.41
N ASP A 133 -8.73 -7.11 -7.59
CA ASP A 133 -9.34 -7.13 -6.26
C ASP A 133 -8.31 -7.35 -5.11
N VAL A 134 -7.01 -7.30 -5.40
CA VAL A 134 -5.94 -7.47 -4.39
C VAL A 134 -4.99 -6.28 -4.42
N ALA A 135 -4.77 -5.66 -3.26
CA ALA A 135 -3.79 -4.58 -3.13
C ALA A 135 -2.85 -4.78 -1.94
N VAL A 136 -1.73 -4.06 -1.99
CA VAL A 136 -0.87 -3.81 -0.84
C VAL A 136 -0.75 -2.30 -0.65
N GLU A 137 -0.97 -1.83 0.58
CA GLU A 137 -0.73 -0.44 0.95
C GLU A 137 0.61 -0.32 1.65
N VAL A 138 1.44 0.62 1.21
CA VAL A 138 2.74 0.88 1.80
C VAL A 138 2.82 2.35 2.17
N SER A 139 2.90 2.63 3.47
CA SER A 139 3.00 3.99 3.96
C SER A 139 4.40 4.29 4.50
N ARG A 140 4.86 5.51 4.27
CA ARG A 140 5.99 6.10 4.98
C ARG A 140 5.51 7.25 5.82
N VAL A 141 6.06 7.33 7.02
CA VAL A 141 5.85 8.42 7.97
C VAL A 141 7.21 8.98 8.34
N GLY A 142 7.33 10.31 8.32
CA GLY A 142 8.53 11.06 8.69
C GLY A 142 8.26 12.57 8.64
N TRP A 143 9.15 13.37 9.20
CA TRP A 143 8.93 14.82 9.22
C TRP A 143 9.36 15.45 7.88
N PRO A 144 8.66 16.49 7.39
CA PRO A 144 9.02 17.15 6.12
C PRO A 144 10.45 17.71 6.11
N GLU A 145 10.98 18.05 7.28
CA GLU A 145 12.34 18.56 7.49
C GLU A 145 13.43 17.48 7.24
N ASP A 146 13.05 16.20 7.20
CA ASP A 146 13.94 15.06 7.04
C ASP A 146 14.44 14.86 5.59
N SER A 147 14.80 15.92 4.87
CA SER A 147 15.50 15.98 3.55
C SER A 147 15.08 15.04 2.40
N GLN A 148 14.12 14.15 2.60
CA GLN A 148 13.64 13.16 1.64
C GLN A 148 12.14 13.29 1.51
N ASP A 149 11.69 13.48 0.27
CA ASP A 149 10.28 13.39 -0.09
C ASP A 149 9.70 12.06 0.42
N VAL A 150 8.71 12.17 1.31
CA VAL A 150 8.07 11.03 1.97
C VAL A 150 7.38 10.10 0.96
N CYS A 151 6.89 10.63 -0.17
CA CYS A 151 6.33 9.82 -1.26
C CYS A 151 7.43 9.08 -2.01
N LEU A 152 8.54 9.74 -2.37
CA LEU A 152 9.66 9.04 -3.00
C LEU A 152 10.20 7.92 -2.09
N ALA A 153 10.17 8.10 -0.77
CA ALA A 153 10.52 7.06 0.18
C ALA A 153 9.47 5.93 0.26
N ALA A 154 8.18 6.25 0.10
CA ALA A 154 7.10 5.28 0.09
C ALA A 154 7.08 4.43 -1.19
N GLU A 155 7.37 5.03 -2.33
CA GLU A 155 7.50 4.34 -3.61
C GLU A 155 8.66 3.36 -3.60
N ARG A 156 9.81 3.79 -3.07
CA ARG A 156 10.96 2.90 -2.86
C ARG A 156 10.60 1.71 -1.95
N ALA A 157 9.85 1.96 -0.88
CA ALA A 157 9.38 0.90 0.01
C ALA A 157 8.41 -0.05 -0.72
N ALA A 158 7.46 0.51 -1.48
CA ALA A 158 6.50 -0.26 -2.27
C ALA A 158 7.21 -1.15 -3.29
N GLY A 159 8.24 -0.64 -3.98
CA GLY A 159 9.05 -1.44 -4.89
C GLY A 159 9.73 -2.63 -4.22
N LEU A 160 10.27 -2.45 -3.00
CA LEU A 160 10.85 -3.54 -2.23
C LEU A 160 9.81 -4.59 -1.79
N VAL A 161 8.64 -4.14 -1.35
CA VAL A 161 7.52 -5.02 -0.98
C VAL A 161 7.05 -5.81 -2.18
N VAL A 162 6.76 -5.15 -3.31
CA VAL A 162 6.31 -5.80 -4.55
C VAL A 162 7.35 -6.82 -5.03
N ALA A 163 8.65 -6.48 -5.01
CA ALA A 163 9.70 -7.42 -5.38
C ALA A 163 9.71 -8.67 -4.47
N THR A 164 9.46 -8.52 -3.17
CA THR A 164 9.33 -9.66 -2.24
C THR A 164 8.10 -10.51 -2.56
N LEU A 165 6.95 -9.89 -2.83
CA LEU A 165 5.70 -10.59 -3.15
C LEU A 165 5.76 -11.31 -4.49
N VAL A 166 6.38 -10.72 -5.53
CA VAL A 166 6.62 -11.37 -6.82
C VAL A 166 7.53 -12.59 -6.66
N LYS A 167 8.57 -12.50 -5.83
CA LYS A 167 9.42 -13.66 -5.52
C LYS A 167 8.64 -14.76 -4.79
N ARG A 168 7.74 -14.39 -3.90
CA ARG A 168 6.85 -15.34 -3.20
C ARG A 168 5.90 -16.05 -4.15
N ALA A 169 5.35 -15.35 -5.15
CA ALA A 169 4.44 -15.93 -6.14
C ALA A 169 5.07 -17.04 -7.01
N ARG A 170 6.41 -17.07 -7.08
CA ARG A 170 7.19 -18.02 -7.90
C ARG A 170 7.66 -19.24 -7.11
N ARG A 171 7.38 -19.30 -5.81
CA ARG A 171 7.73 -20.41 -4.94
C ARG A 171 6.54 -21.35 -4.81
#